data_AF-A0A1R4AAD0-F1
#
_entry.id   AF-A0A1R4AAD0-F1
#
_cell.length_a   1.000
_cell.length_b   1.000
_cell.length_c   1.000
_cell.angle_alpha   90.00
_cell.angle_beta   90.00
_cell.angle_gamma   90.00
#
_symmetry.space_group_name_H-M   'P 1'
#
loop_
_entity.id
_entity.type
_entity.pdbx_description
1 polymer ?
#
loop_
_entity_poly.entity_id
_entity_poly.type
_entity_poly.pdbx_seq_one_letter_code
_entity_poly.pdbx_strand_id
1 'polypeptide(L)'
;MPHYDSDEDFMDGSATSHANPLDNWESFDDCHVTPLSEKLNNQKISEEADIITTRDLFSGHTKPLETKKSEISVFKKIVVSDPYETIKLNTLKDCETVARKLSEKIVKSPAKGAVWVHFIDILLQSCQSKMEYKELITLKKKVEALVKTKEDLKRDLEYSKKKPNAANFRSYKDELDMMYGDLTDEDDY
;
A
#
# COMPACT_ATOMS: atom_id res chain seq x y z
N MET A 1 48.48 -5.44 15.80
CA MET A 1 49.79 -5.90 15.29
C MET A 1 50.75 -5.90 16.47
N PRO A 2 51.61 -6.92 16.64
CA PRO A 2 51.24 -8.28 17.09
C PRO A 2 52.06 -8.70 18.33
N HIS A 3 51.68 -9.80 18.98
CA HIS A 3 52.67 -10.74 19.51
C HIS A 3 52.14 -12.16 19.36
N TYR A 4 52.84 -12.90 18.50
CA TYR A 4 52.83 -14.35 18.39
C TYR A 4 53.46 -14.94 19.65
N ASP A 5 52.95 -16.08 20.10
CA ASP A 5 53.82 -17.19 20.48
C ASP A 5 53.21 -18.48 19.95
N SER A 6 54.07 -19.20 19.24
CA SER A 6 53.89 -20.47 18.57
C SER A 6 54.26 -21.57 19.56
N ASP A 7 53.53 -22.68 19.55
CA ASP A 7 54.10 -23.99 19.88
C ASP A 7 53.62 -25.00 18.85
N GLU A 8 54.61 -25.65 18.25
CA GLU A 8 54.55 -26.59 17.14
C GLU A 8 54.33 -28.04 17.62
N ASP A 9 54.14 -28.92 16.63
CA ASP A 9 54.34 -30.38 16.61
C ASP A 9 53.10 -31.29 16.89
N PHE A 10 52.45 -31.95 15.90
CA PHE A 10 52.90 -33.04 14.97
C PHE A 10 52.98 -34.41 15.72
N MET A 11 52.42 -35.57 15.33
CA MET A 11 51.63 -36.12 14.20
C MET A 11 51.06 -37.52 14.58
N ASP A 12 50.23 -38.07 13.67
CA ASP A 12 49.99 -39.51 13.35
C ASP A 12 48.88 -40.24 14.14
N GLY A 13 47.96 -41.04 13.58
CA GLY A 13 47.76 -41.54 12.22
C GLY A 13 46.64 -42.60 12.13
N SER A 14 46.19 -42.83 10.90
CA SER A 14 45.51 -44.02 10.34
C SER A 14 43.97 -44.19 10.37
N ALA A 15 43.48 -44.65 9.22
CA ALA A 15 42.10 -44.81 8.74
C ALA A 15 41.76 -46.29 8.44
N THR A 16 40.49 -46.61 8.19
CA THR A 16 39.91 -47.66 7.27
C THR A 16 38.41 -47.82 7.63
N SER A 17 37.39 -47.51 6.82
CA SER A 17 36.91 -47.95 5.50
C SER A 17 36.49 -49.43 5.40
N HIS A 18 35.17 -49.71 5.33
CA HIS A 18 34.59 -50.72 4.41
C HIS A 18 33.07 -50.51 4.22
N ALA A 19 32.61 -50.81 3.00
CA ALA A 19 31.32 -50.46 2.41
C ALA A 19 30.31 -51.63 2.35
N ASN A 20 29.03 -51.26 2.13
CA ASN A 20 27.78 -51.95 1.68
C ASN A 20 27.95 -53.18 0.72
N PRO A 21 26.91 -54.01 0.33
CA PRO A 21 25.48 -53.66 0.12
C PRO A 21 24.35 -54.77 0.14
N LEU A 22 23.09 -54.32 -0.01
CA LEU A 22 21.90 -54.88 -0.74
C LEU A 22 21.27 -56.28 -0.41
N ASP A 23 19.95 -56.32 -0.11
CA ASP A 23 18.86 -56.83 -0.99
C ASP A 23 17.53 -57.24 -0.27
N ASN A 24 16.44 -56.61 -0.73
CA ASN A 24 15.13 -57.13 -1.17
C ASN A 24 14.44 -58.34 -0.48
N TRP A 25 13.26 -58.15 0.14
CA TRP A 25 12.18 -59.15 0.24
C TRP A 25 10.79 -58.51 0.15
N GLU A 26 9.97 -59.10 -0.73
CA GLU A 26 8.63 -58.70 -1.16
C GLU A 26 7.49 -59.10 -0.21
N SER A 27 6.38 -58.39 -0.42
CA SER A 27 4.97 -58.54 -0.02
C SER A 27 4.41 -59.94 0.20
N PHE A 28 3.53 -60.11 1.20
CA PHE A 28 2.48 -61.12 1.23
C PHE A 28 1.19 -60.64 1.93
N ASP A 29 0.08 -60.76 1.19
CA ASP A 29 -1.34 -60.97 1.52
C ASP A 29 -2.21 -59.96 2.29
N ASP A 30 -2.99 -59.22 1.48
CA ASP A 30 -4.21 -58.48 1.79
C ASP A 30 -5.39 -59.17 1.05
N CYS A 31 -6.21 -60.00 1.71
CA CYS A 31 -7.41 -60.55 1.05
C CYS A 31 -8.47 -61.05 2.04
N HIS A 32 -9.11 -60.14 2.79
CA HIS A 32 -10.54 -60.24 3.20
C HIS A 32 -11.01 -59.11 4.15
N VAL A 33 -10.14 -58.17 4.54
CA VAL A 33 -10.48 -57.03 5.42
C VAL A 33 -10.84 -55.77 4.62
N THR A 34 -10.53 -55.75 3.34
CA THR A 34 -10.64 -54.59 2.44
C THR A 34 -12.07 -54.07 2.21
N PRO A 35 -13.12 -54.89 1.95
CA PRO A 35 -14.44 -54.33 1.63
C PRO A 35 -15.19 -53.78 2.85
N LEU A 36 -15.00 -54.37 4.04
CA LEU A 36 -15.57 -53.87 5.29
C LEU A 36 -14.86 -52.61 5.77
N SER A 37 -13.54 -52.56 5.63
CA SER A 37 -12.74 -51.38 5.92
C SER A 37 -13.09 -50.22 4.98
N GLU A 38 -13.23 -50.50 3.68
CA GLU A 38 -13.62 -49.50 2.68
C GLU A 38 -15.04 -48.99 2.90
N LYS A 39 -15.99 -49.88 3.24
CA LYS A 39 -17.36 -49.48 3.59
C LYS A 39 -17.42 -48.60 4.85
N LEU A 40 -16.63 -48.92 5.87
CA LEU A 40 -16.52 -48.13 7.09
C LEU A 40 -15.86 -46.77 6.80
N ASN A 41 -14.84 -46.75 5.95
CA ASN A 41 -14.19 -45.52 5.51
C ASN A 41 -15.16 -44.63 4.72
N ASN A 42 -15.92 -45.20 3.79
CA ASN A 42 -16.93 -44.47 3.01
C ASN A 42 -18.05 -43.93 3.90
N GLN A 43 -18.48 -44.71 4.91
CA GLN A 43 -19.44 -44.23 5.91
C GLN A 43 -18.88 -43.04 6.69
N LYS A 44 -17.62 -43.14 7.15
CA LYS A 44 -16.96 -42.06 7.89
C LYS A 44 -16.82 -40.78 7.05
N ILE A 45 -16.47 -40.91 5.77
CA ILE A 45 -16.35 -39.77 4.84
C ILE A 45 -17.72 -39.12 4.63
N SER A 46 -18.79 -39.92 4.49
CA SER A 46 -20.15 -39.39 4.37
C SER A 46 -20.60 -38.63 5.61
N GLU A 47 -20.35 -39.19 6.79
CA GLU A 47 -20.69 -38.54 8.07
C GLU A 47 -19.91 -37.23 8.26
N GLU A 48 -18.61 -37.21 7.93
CA GLU A 48 -17.78 -35.99 7.99
C GLU A 48 -18.31 -34.91 7.03
N ALA A 49 -18.70 -35.29 5.81
CA ALA A 49 -19.27 -34.36 4.83
C ALA A 49 -20.63 -33.79 5.30
N ASP A 50 -21.48 -34.62 5.91
CA ASP A 50 -22.75 -34.18 6.49
C ASP A 50 -22.54 -33.25 7.69
N ILE A 51 -21.53 -33.50 8.52
CA ILE A 51 -21.16 -32.62 9.64
C ILE A 51 -20.67 -31.26 9.14
N ILE A 52 -19.81 -31.24 8.12
CA ILE A 52 -19.30 -29.98 7.54
C ILE A 52 -20.46 -29.18 6.93
N THR A 53 -21.34 -29.87 6.20
CA THR A 53 -22.49 -29.26 5.54
C THR A 53 -23.48 -28.69 6.55
N THR A 54 -23.81 -29.45 7.60
CA THR A 54 -24.69 -28.96 8.68
C THR A 54 -24.04 -27.83 9.48
N ARG A 55 -22.72 -27.87 9.71
CA ARG A 55 -21.99 -26.76 10.34
C ARG A 55 -22.06 -25.49 9.51
N ASP A 56 -21.93 -25.58 8.18
CA ASP A 56 -22.00 -24.41 7.30
C ASP A 56 -23.43 -23.83 7.27
N LEU A 57 -24.43 -24.69 7.05
CA LEU A 57 -25.85 -24.32 7.02
C LEU A 57 -26.36 -23.68 8.32
N PHE A 58 -25.80 -24.08 9.47
CA PHE A 58 -26.20 -23.57 10.79
C PHE A 58 -25.12 -22.74 11.49
N SER A 59 -24.07 -22.31 10.79
CA SER A 59 -22.96 -21.50 11.34
C SER A 59 -23.39 -20.16 11.95
N GLY A 60 -24.60 -19.69 11.61
CA GLY A 60 -25.24 -18.49 12.15
C GLY A 60 -26.46 -18.73 13.06
N HIS A 61 -26.78 -19.98 13.42
CA HIS A 61 -27.92 -20.30 14.29
C HIS A 61 -27.44 -20.79 15.66
N THR A 62 -27.40 -19.89 16.65
CA THR A 62 -27.13 -20.25 18.04
C THR A 62 -28.32 -21.01 18.62
N LYS A 63 -28.20 -22.33 18.78
CA LYS A 63 -29.08 -23.08 19.69
C LYS A 63 -28.80 -22.59 21.11
N PRO A 64 -29.82 -22.20 21.91
CA PRO A 64 -29.59 -21.73 23.27
C PRO A 64 -29.39 -22.95 24.17
N LEU A 65 -28.16 -23.27 24.56
CA LEU A 65 -27.92 -24.15 25.71
C LEU A 65 -26.62 -23.77 26.44
N GLU A 66 -26.83 -23.18 27.61
CA GLU A 66 -26.05 -23.23 28.85
C GLU A 66 -24.51 -23.12 28.79
N THR A 67 -24.06 -21.92 29.17
CA THR A 67 -22.89 -21.62 30.01
C THR A 67 -21.86 -22.74 30.19
N LYS A 68 -20.85 -22.76 29.31
CA LYS A 68 -19.51 -23.20 29.65
C LYS A 68 -18.50 -22.12 29.25
N LYS A 69 -17.75 -21.67 30.25
CA LYS A 69 -16.63 -20.73 30.15
C LYS A 69 -15.55 -21.36 29.25
N SER A 70 -15.35 -20.81 28.06
CA SER A 70 -14.13 -21.01 27.29
C SER A 70 -13.86 -19.74 26.49
N GLU A 71 -12.77 -19.09 26.88
CA GLU A 71 -11.98 -18.12 26.11
C GLU A 71 -12.78 -17.28 25.12
N ILE A 72 -13.31 -16.18 25.65
CA ILE A 72 -13.64 -15.01 24.88
C ILE A 72 -12.34 -14.58 24.20
N SER A 73 -12.15 -14.98 22.94
CA SER A 73 -11.41 -14.16 22.00
C SER A 73 -12.12 -12.83 22.02
N VAL A 74 -11.55 -11.90 22.77
CA VAL A 74 -12.01 -10.51 22.83
C VAL A 74 -11.75 -9.99 21.43
N PHE A 75 -12.73 -10.17 20.54
CA PHE A 75 -12.99 -9.20 19.51
C PHE A 75 -13.10 -7.90 20.28
N LYS A 76 -12.00 -7.16 20.33
CA LYS A 76 -12.00 -5.76 20.70
C LYS A 76 -13.04 -5.18 19.76
N LYS A 77 -14.25 -4.98 20.28
CA LYS A 77 -15.19 -4.04 19.71
C LYS A 77 -14.33 -2.79 19.63
N ILE A 78 -13.84 -2.49 18.42
CA ILE A 78 -13.24 -1.21 18.16
C ILE A 78 -14.42 -0.29 18.41
N VAL A 79 -14.47 0.23 19.63
CA VAL A 79 -15.18 1.44 19.91
C VAL A 79 -14.47 2.38 18.96
N VAL A 80 -15.10 2.61 17.81
CA VAL A 80 -14.76 3.72 16.93
C VAL A 80 -15.16 4.93 17.75
N SER A 81 -14.34 5.24 18.77
CA SER A 81 -14.40 6.51 19.44
C SER A 81 -14.16 7.51 18.33
N ASP A 82 -15.07 8.47 18.18
CA ASP A 82 -14.92 9.48 17.17
C ASP A 82 -13.53 10.12 17.37
N PRO A 83 -12.62 10.04 16.38
CA PRO A 83 -11.29 10.60 16.52
C PRO A 83 -11.31 12.11 16.80
N TYR A 84 -12.46 12.78 16.60
CA TYR A 84 -12.68 14.18 16.90
C TYR A 84 -13.22 14.45 18.32
N GLU A 85 -13.77 13.47 19.04
CA GLU A 85 -14.30 13.65 20.42
C GLU A 85 -13.22 14.08 21.43
N THR A 86 -11.98 13.69 21.19
CA THR A 86 -10.85 14.00 22.07
C THR A 86 -10.17 15.33 21.74
N ILE A 87 -10.49 15.94 20.59
CA ILE A 87 -9.81 17.13 20.08
C ILE A 87 -10.47 18.38 20.67
N LYS A 88 -9.71 19.10 21.51
CA LYS A 88 -10.13 20.40 22.05
C LYS A 88 -9.44 21.52 21.28
N LEU A 89 -10.22 22.37 20.61
CA LEU A 89 -9.73 23.50 19.83
C LEU A 89 -9.64 24.78 20.68
N ASN A 90 -8.83 24.73 21.73
CA ASN A 90 -8.72 25.84 22.68
C ASN A 90 -7.57 26.80 22.33
N THR A 91 -6.51 26.30 21.70
CA THR A 91 -5.35 27.10 21.33
C THR A 91 -5.13 27.13 19.82
N LEU A 92 -4.45 28.17 19.33
CA LEU A 92 -4.07 28.29 17.92
C LEU A 92 -3.26 27.06 17.44
N LYS A 93 -2.39 26.51 18.30
CA LYS A 93 -1.57 25.34 17.99
C LYS A 93 -2.42 24.08 17.78
N ASP A 94 -3.50 23.93 18.52
CA ASP A 94 -4.43 22.80 18.35
C ASP A 94 -5.14 22.90 17.01
N CYS A 95 -5.64 24.10 16.66
CA CYS A 95 -6.26 24.38 15.37
C CYS A 95 -5.29 24.11 14.21
N GLU A 96 -4.03 24.55 14.30
CA GLU A 96 -3.02 24.28 13.27
C GLU A 96 -2.72 22.79 13.13
N THR A 97 -2.61 22.06 14.24
CA THR A 97 -2.29 20.62 14.22
C THR A 97 -3.40 19.83 13.52
N VAL A 98 -4.66 20.14 13.83
CA VAL A 98 -5.83 19.52 13.19
C VAL A 98 -5.90 19.89 11.71
N ALA A 99 -5.70 21.17 11.38
CA ALA A 99 -5.69 21.64 10.01
C ALA A 99 -4.60 20.98 9.16
N ARG A 100 -3.39 20.77 9.70
CA ARG A 100 -2.30 20.06 9.00
C ARG A 100 -2.65 18.60 8.74
N LYS A 101 -3.11 17.87 9.76
CA LYS A 101 -3.54 16.47 9.62
C LYS A 101 -4.66 16.33 8.59
N LEU A 102 -5.62 17.24 8.60
CA LEU A 102 -6.70 17.27 7.63
C LEU A 102 -6.19 17.59 6.22
N SER A 103 -5.30 18.58 6.08
CA SER A 103 -4.68 18.95 4.80
C SER A 103 -3.95 17.77 4.14
N GLU A 104 -3.18 17.00 4.91
CA GLU A 104 -2.52 15.80 4.40
C GLU A 104 -3.52 14.76 3.86
N LYS A 105 -4.69 14.63 4.50
CA LYS A 105 -5.77 13.74 4.04
C LYS A 105 -6.44 14.28 2.80
N ILE A 106 -6.63 15.60 2.69
CA ILE A 106 -7.19 16.26 1.51
C ILE A 106 -6.32 15.98 0.28
N VAL A 107 -5.01 16.20 0.40
CA VAL A 107 -4.05 15.99 -0.72
C VAL A 107 -4.01 14.54 -1.19
N LYS A 108 -4.12 13.59 -0.26
CA LYS A 108 -4.09 12.14 -0.56
C LYS A 108 -5.43 11.58 -1.04
N SER A 109 -6.52 12.34 -0.94
CA SER A 109 -7.85 11.84 -1.22
C SER A 109 -8.19 11.93 -2.71
N PRO A 110 -8.84 10.91 -3.29
CA PRO A 110 -9.21 10.88 -4.71
C PRO A 110 -10.44 11.75 -5.04
N ALA A 111 -10.99 12.48 -4.06
CA ALA A 111 -12.21 13.26 -4.24
C ALA A 111 -12.03 14.42 -5.22
N LYS A 112 -13.05 14.65 -6.06
CA LYS A 112 -13.07 15.73 -7.05
C LYS A 112 -13.29 17.10 -6.40
N GLY A 113 -12.88 18.16 -7.11
CA GLY A 113 -12.92 19.55 -6.62
C GLY A 113 -14.26 20.00 -6.02
N ALA A 114 -15.39 19.59 -6.60
CA ALA A 114 -16.72 19.96 -6.10
C ALA A 114 -16.99 19.48 -4.66
N VAL A 115 -16.50 18.30 -4.28
CA VAL A 115 -16.64 17.76 -2.92
C VAL A 115 -15.87 18.61 -1.92
N TRP A 116 -14.68 19.08 -2.30
CA TRP A 116 -13.86 19.95 -1.46
C TRP A 116 -14.45 21.35 -1.27
N VAL A 117 -15.11 21.89 -2.31
CA VAL A 117 -15.83 23.17 -2.19
C VAL A 117 -16.95 23.05 -1.16
N HIS A 118 -17.76 21.98 -1.24
CA HIS A 118 -18.83 21.75 -0.27
C HIS A 118 -18.31 21.51 1.15
N PHE A 119 -17.21 20.76 1.29
CA PHE A 119 -16.56 20.55 2.58
C PHE A 119 -16.09 21.88 3.22
N ILE A 120 -15.46 22.75 2.44
CA ILE A 120 -15.01 24.06 2.91
C ILE A 120 -16.20 24.95 3.28
N ASP A 121 -17.28 24.92 2.51
CA ASP A 121 -18.50 25.69 2.80
C ASP A 121 -19.10 25.32 4.17
N ILE A 122 -19.22 24.03 4.49
CA ILE A 122 -19.70 23.56 5.81
C ILE A 122 -18.81 24.10 6.95
N LEU A 123 -17.48 24.07 6.76
CA LEU A 123 -16.54 24.60 7.75
C LEU A 123 -16.67 26.13 7.89
N LEU A 124 -16.81 26.85 6.78
CA LEU A 124 -16.94 28.31 6.78
C LEU A 124 -18.22 28.77 7.46
N GLN A 125 -19.36 28.09 7.22
CA GLN A 125 -20.62 28.38 7.89
C GLN A 125 -20.49 28.19 9.42
N SER A 126 -19.76 27.17 9.86
CA SER A 126 -19.46 26.94 11.27
C SER A 126 -18.58 28.05 11.86
N CYS A 127 -17.58 28.52 11.10
CA CYS A 127 -16.69 29.61 11.51
C CYS A 127 -17.36 30.99 11.50
N GLN A 128 -18.42 31.20 10.73
CA GLN A 128 -19.08 32.50 10.58
C GLN A 128 -19.50 33.12 11.93
N SER A 129 -19.97 32.30 12.87
CA SER A 129 -20.38 32.75 14.21
C SER A 129 -19.22 33.18 15.12
N LYS A 130 -17.99 32.82 14.77
CA LYS A 130 -16.76 33.09 15.53
C LYS A 130 -15.86 34.15 14.89
N MET A 131 -16.16 34.57 13.66
CA MET A 131 -15.37 35.51 12.90
C MET A 131 -16.00 36.90 12.88
N GLU A 132 -15.18 37.93 13.06
CA GLU A 132 -15.60 39.31 12.87
C GLU A 132 -15.57 39.73 11.39
N TYR A 133 -16.30 40.79 11.07
CA TYR A 133 -16.38 41.34 9.71
C TYR A 133 -15.00 41.65 9.09
N LYS A 134 -14.04 42.17 9.89
CA LYS A 134 -12.68 42.46 9.43
C LYS A 134 -11.90 41.19 9.05
N GLU A 135 -12.13 40.09 9.76
CA GLU A 135 -11.50 38.79 9.51
C GLU A 135 -12.07 38.16 8.24
N LEU A 136 -13.38 38.27 8.02
CA LEU A 136 -14.05 37.82 6.79
C LEU A 136 -13.53 38.59 5.56
N ILE A 137 -13.31 39.90 5.66
CA ILE A 137 -12.69 40.68 4.57
C ILE A 137 -11.26 40.17 4.28
N THR A 138 -10.51 39.87 5.33
CA THR A 138 -9.14 39.36 5.19
C THR A 138 -9.13 37.98 4.51
N LEU A 139 -10.07 37.11 4.87
CA LEU A 139 -10.26 35.81 4.23
C LEU A 139 -10.64 35.95 2.76
N LYS A 140 -11.57 36.86 2.42
CA LYS A 140 -11.95 37.16 1.03
C LYS A 140 -10.73 37.53 0.18
N LYS A 141 -9.87 38.44 0.66
CA LYS A 141 -8.63 38.83 -0.04
C LYS A 141 -7.69 37.64 -0.26
N LYS A 142 -7.58 36.72 0.70
CA LYS A 142 -6.76 35.50 0.56
C LYS A 142 -7.33 34.57 -0.52
N VAL A 143 -8.65 34.39 -0.57
CA VAL A 143 -9.30 33.58 -1.62
C VAL A 143 -9.10 34.22 -3.01
N GLU A 144 -9.28 35.53 -3.13
CA GLU A 144 -9.03 36.26 -4.39
C GLU A 144 -7.57 36.12 -4.86
N ALA A 145 -6.60 36.13 -3.94
CA ALA A 145 -5.20 35.89 -4.27
C ALA A 145 -4.97 34.47 -4.82
N LEU A 146 -5.62 33.45 -4.23
CA LEU A 146 -5.53 32.07 -4.73
C LEU A 146 -6.15 31.91 -6.12
N VAL A 147 -7.25 32.62 -6.40
CA VAL A 147 -7.86 32.66 -7.74
C VAL A 147 -6.87 33.23 -8.74
N LYS A 148 -6.23 34.37 -8.44
CA LYS A 148 -5.21 34.97 -9.30
C LYS A 148 -4.04 34.02 -9.58
N THR A 149 -3.51 33.35 -8.55
CA THR A 149 -2.43 32.36 -8.75
C THR A 149 -2.86 31.23 -9.68
N LYS A 150 -4.11 30.77 -9.61
CA LYS A 150 -4.63 29.73 -10.53
C LYS A 150 -4.82 30.27 -11.96
N GLU A 151 -5.25 31.52 -12.11
CA GLU A 151 -5.34 32.18 -13.42
C GLU A 151 -3.96 32.36 -14.06
N ASP A 152 -2.96 32.78 -13.29
CA ASP A 152 -1.57 32.92 -13.74
C ASP A 152 -1.01 31.58 -14.21
N LEU A 153 -1.17 30.52 -13.41
CA LEU A 153 -0.77 29.17 -13.81
C LEU A 153 -1.48 28.70 -15.09
N LYS A 154 -2.76 29.03 -15.26
CA LYS A 154 -3.49 28.70 -16.48
C LYS A 154 -2.93 29.46 -17.68
N ARG A 155 -2.63 30.75 -17.53
CA ARG A 155 -1.98 31.57 -18.57
C ARG A 155 -0.62 30.98 -18.94
N ASP A 156 0.22 30.64 -17.97
CA ASP A 156 1.54 30.06 -18.20
C ASP A 156 1.47 28.70 -18.91
N LEU A 157 0.47 27.86 -18.57
CA LEU A 157 0.19 26.61 -19.29
C LEU A 157 -0.25 26.86 -20.73
N GLU A 158 -1.04 27.90 -20.99
CA GLU A 158 -1.45 28.28 -22.34
C GLU A 158 -0.30 28.88 -23.14
N TYR A 159 0.59 29.66 -22.51
CA TYR A 159 1.79 30.20 -23.14
C TYR A 159 2.84 29.12 -23.43
N SER A 160 3.04 28.17 -22.52
CA SER A 160 3.96 27.04 -22.74
C SER A 160 3.48 26.09 -23.83
N LYS A 161 2.17 25.84 -23.95
CA LYS A 161 1.59 25.10 -25.09
C LYS A 161 1.72 25.83 -26.43
N LYS A 162 1.86 27.16 -26.42
CA LYS A 162 2.04 27.99 -27.63
C LYS A 162 3.51 28.16 -28.03
N LYS A 163 4.47 27.80 -27.17
CA LYS A 163 5.85 27.63 -27.62
C LYS A 163 5.93 26.27 -28.33
N PRO A 164 6.21 26.21 -29.64
CA PRO A 164 6.61 24.93 -30.23
C PRO A 164 7.83 24.45 -29.44
N ASN A 165 7.94 23.14 -29.22
CA ASN A 165 9.13 22.51 -28.64
C ASN A 165 10.39 23.11 -29.24
N ALA A 166 11.03 24.06 -28.55
CA ALA A 166 12.40 24.49 -28.80
C ALA A 166 13.37 23.48 -28.17
N ALA A 167 13.02 22.20 -28.30
CA ALA A 167 13.84 21.05 -27.92
C ALA A 167 14.38 20.36 -29.19
N ASN A 168 14.61 21.13 -30.25
CA ASN A 168 15.71 20.84 -31.17
C ASN A 168 16.71 21.96 -30.96
N PHE A 169 17.64 21.74 -30.02
CA PHE A 169 18.95 22.37 -30.16
C PHE A 169 19.39 21.99 -31.58
N ARG A 170 19.49 22.99 -32.46
CA ARG A 170 20.16 22.82 -33.75
C ARG A 170 21.49 22.17 -33.41
N SER A 171 21.72 20.98 -33.96
CA SER A 171 23.01 20.32 -33.77
C SER A 171 24.07 21.30 -34.31
N TYR A 172 25.25 21.37 -33.70
CA TYR A 172 26.35 22.17 -34.25
C TYR A 172 26.60 21.84 -35.73
N LYS A 173 26.27 20.61 -36.13
CA LYS A 173 26.22 20.15 -37.52
C LYS A 173 25.19 20.89 -38.38
N ASP A 174 23.98 21.14 -37.88
CA ASP A 174 22.93 21.88 -38.60
C ASP A 174 23.27 23.38 -38.72
N GLU A 175 23.97 23.96 -37.74
CA GLU A 175 24.44 25.34 -37.86
C GLU A 175 25.57 25.48 -38.88
N LEU A 176 26.48 24.50 -38.95
CA LEU A 176 27.52 24.44 -39.97
C LEU A 176 26.94 24.21 -41.37
N ASP A 177 25.95 23.33 -41.51
CA ASP A 177 25.27 23.06 -42.78
C ASP A 177 24.50 24.28 -43.30
N MET A 178 23.90 25.07 -42.41
CA MET A 178 23.22 26.31 -42.80
C MET A 178 24.17 27.44 -43.21
N MET A 179 25.41 27.44 -42.71
CA MET A 179 26.42 28.46 -43.04
C MET A 179 27.37 28.05 -44.16
N TYR A 180 27.54 26.74 -44.41
CA TYR A 180 28.56 26.21 -45.32
C TYR A 180 28.07 25.04 -46.19
N GLY A 181 26.83 24.57 -46.05
CA GLY A 181 26.29 23.39 -46.73
C GLY A 181 25.95 23.57 -48.22
N ASP A 182 26.32 24.70 -48.82
CA ASP A 182 26.15 24.97 -50.25
C ASP A 182 27.49 24.94 -51.02
N LEU A 183 28.51 24.29 -50.46
CA LEU A 183 29.84 24.15 -51.08
C LEU A 183 30.16 22.74 -51.58
N THR A 184 29.15 21.89 -51.73
CA THR A 184 29.26 20.64 -52.49
C THR A 184 28.46 20.73 -53.78
N ASP A 185 28.72 21.75 -54.58
CA ASP A 185 28.78 21.53 -56.02
C ASP A 185 30.21 21.01 -56.30
N GLU A 186 30.37 19.71 -56.06
CA GLU A 186 31.51 18.97 -56.61
C GLU A 186 31.42 19.08 -58.13
N ASP A 187 32.48 19.67 -58.68
CA ASP A 187 32.96 19.53 -60.05
C ASP A 187 32.41 18.29 -60.78
N ASP A 188 31.51 18.53 -61.74
CA ASP A 188 31.24 17.59 -62.84
C ASP A 188 30.72 18.39 -64.06
N TYR A 189 31.61 19.20 -64.69
CA TYR A 189 31.83 19.28 -66.15
C TYR A 189 32.86 20.35 -66.58
#